data_AF-A0A4Q7WMC8-F1
#
_entry.id   AF-A0A4Q7WMC8-F1
#
_cell.length_a   1.000
_cell.length_b   1.000
_cell.length_c   1.000
_cell.angle_alpha   90.00
_cell.angle_beta   90.00
_cell.angle_gamma   90.00
#
_symmetry.space_group_name_H-M   'P 1'
#
loop_
_entity.id
_entity.type
_entity.pdbx_description
1 polymer ?
#
loop_
_entity_poly.entity_id
_entity_poly.type
_entity_poly.pdbx_seq_one_letter_code
_entity_poly.pdbx_strand_id
1 'polypeptide(L)'
;MGSDPGDEVDPSLADSVETAALREQAIGVLAEYHQIEPAEARTLLFVLAEYLGRSVDVVAADVVESAAARRAEIDDPPQSHDLAPE
;
A
#
# COMPACT_ATOMS: atom_id res chain seq x y z
N MET A 1 -33.62 -29.83 -10.54
CA MET A 1 -32.40 -30.08 -9.74
C MET A 1 -31.27 -29.43 -10.51
N GLY A 2 -31.16 -28.10 -10.43
CA GLY A 2 -30.06 -27.36 -11.02
C GLY A 2 -28.98 -27.25 -9.95
N SER A 3 -27.83 -27.85 -10.19
CA SER A 3 -26.66 -27.64 -9.36
C SER A 3 -26.15 -26.24 -9.65
N ASP A 4 -26.33 -25.31 -8.72
CA ASP A 4 -25.52 -24.09 -8.68
C ASP A 4 -24.06 -24.55 -8.54
N PRO A 5 -23.17 -24.24 -9.51
CA PRO A 5 -21.76 -24.53 -9.32
C PRO A 5 -21.29 -23.55 -8.24
N GLY A 6 -20.95 -24.11 -7.08
CA GLY A 6 -20.28 -23.38 -6.02
C GLY A 6 -19.11 -22.62 -6.62
N ASP A 7 -19.19 -21.31 -6.49
CA ASP A 7 -18.14 -20.33 -6.75
C ASP A 7 -17.04 -20.54 -5.70
N GLU A 8 -16.42 -21.73 -5.72
CA GLU A 8 -15.24 -22.07 -4.93
C GLU A 8 -14.07 -21.32 -5.57
N VAL A 9 -13.98 -20.03 -5.27
CA VAL A 9 -12.82 -19.21 -5.63
C VAL A 9 -11.60 -19.85 -4.96
N ASP A 10 -10.66 -20.33 -5.77
CA ASP A 10 -9.41 -20.89 -5.28
C ASP A 10 -8.73 -19.84 -4.38
N PRO A 11 -8.48 -20.13 -3.10
CA PRO A 11 -7.89 -19.16 -2.18
C PRO A 11 -6.50 -18.68 -2.65
N SER A 12 -5.77 -19.47 -3.44
CA SER A 12 -4.49 -19.03 -4.01
C SER A 12 -4.66 -17.99 -5.12
N LEU A 13 -5.78 -18.01 -5.85
CA LEU A 13 -6.11 -16.97 -6.81
C LEU A 13 -6.47 -15.67 -6.09
N ALA A 14 -7.24 -15.75 -4.99
CA ALA A 14 -7.58 -14.60 -4.16
C ALA A 14 -6.32 -13.91 -3.60
N ASP A 15 -5.38 -14.67 -3.03
CA ASP A 15 -4.10 -14.14 -2.52
C ASP A 15 -3.26 -13.49 -3.63
N SER A 16 -3.26 -14.07 -4.84
CA SER A 16 -2.52 -13.52 -5.98
C SER A 16 -3.11 -12.20 -6.49
N VAL A 17 -4.43 -12.05 -6.42
CA VAL A 17 -5.13 -10.83 -6.82
C VAL A 17 -4.96 -9.74 -5.77
N GLU A 18 -5.06 -10.09 -4.48
CA GLU A 18 -4.86 -9.16 -3.38
C GLU A 18 -3.43 -8.61 -3.35
N THR A 19 -2.42 -9.48 -3.53
CA THR A 19 -1.01 -9.05 -3.64
C THR A 19 -0.77 -8.17 -4.86
N ALA A 20 -1.39 -8.46 -6.01
CA ALA A 20 -1.31 -7.60 -7.18
C ALA A 20 -1.95 -6.22 -6.95
N ALA A 21 -3.11 -6.18 -6.29
CA ALA A 21 -3.79 -4.93 -5.96
C ALA A 21 -2.97 -4.06 -5.00
N LEU A 22 -2.35 -4.68 -3.99
CA LEU A 22 -1.46 -3.98 -3.05
C LEU A 22 -0.26 -3.36 -3.76
N ARG A 23 0.37 -4.07 -4.71
CA ARG A 23 1.47 -3.52 -5.51
C ARG A 23 1.04 -2.32 -6.34
N GLU A 24 -0.11 -2.39 -7.01
CA GLU A 24 -0.62 -1.26 -7.81
C GLU A 24 -0.97 -0.06 -6.93
N GLN A 25 -1.52 -0.29 -5.73
CA GLN A 25 -1.74 0.79 -4.77
C GLN A 25 -0.44 1.45 -4.31
N ALA A 26 0.59 0.65 -3.99
CA ALA A 26 1.91 1.16 -3.63
C ALA A 26 2.55 1.96 -4.76
N ILE A 27 2.39 1.52 -6.02
CA ILE A 27 2.86 2.27 -7.20
C ILE A 27 2.17 3.63 -7.27
N GLY A 28 0.84 3.68 -7.11
CA GLY A 28 0.08 4.93 -7.10
C GLY A 28 0.54 5.89 -6.00
N VAL A 29 0.76 5.36 -4.79
CA VAL A 29 1.32 6.13 -3.66
C VAL A 29 2.69 6.71 -4.03
N LEU A 30 3.62 5.89 -4.51
CA LEU A 30 4.96 6.36 -4.87
C LEU A 30 4.94 7.41 -5.98
N ALA A 31 4.10 7.21 -7.01
CA ALA A 31 3.91 8.18 -8.08
C ALA A 31 3.42 9.54 -7.55
N GLU A 32 2.41 9.53 -6.67
CA GLU A 32 1.85 10.72 -6.05
C GLU A 32 2.87 11.45 -5.16
N TYR A 33 3.54 10.72 -4.26
CA TYR A 33 4.48 11.33 -3.31
C TYR A 33 5.75 11.85 -3.97
N HIS A 34 6.27 11.15 -4.99
CA HIS A 34 7.52 11.53 -5.65
C HIS A 34 7.32 12.35 -6.92
N GLN A 35 6.06 12.57 -7.35
CA GLN A 35 5.73 13.29 -8.59
C GLN A 35 6.43 12.68 -9.82
N ILE A 36 6.36 11.35 -9.92
CA ILE A 36 6.97 10.56 -10.99
C ILE A 36 5.90 9.76 -11.73
N GLU A 37 6.24 9.29 -12.94
CA GLU A 37 5.32 8.47 -13.73
C GLU A 37 5.08 7.09 -13.09
N PRO A 38 3.90 6.47 -13.27
CA PRO A 38 3.60 5.14 -12.71
C PRO A 38 4.61 4.06 -13.12
N ALA A 39 5.17 4.16 -14.33
CA ALA A 39 6.22 3.25 -14.79
C ALA A 39 7.51 3.40 -13.98
N GLU A 40 7.90 4.63 -13.64
CA GLU A 40 9.06 4.92 -12.81
C GLU A 40 8.81 4.52 -11.34
N ALA A 41 7.61 4.77 -10.82
CA ALA A 41 7.19 4.32 -9.49
C ALA A 41 7.21 2.79 -9.35
N ARG A 42 6.80 2.07 -10.41
CA ARG A 42 6.95 0.61 -10.47
C ARG A 42 8.41 0.21 -10.37
N THR A 43 9.29 0.80 -11.18
CA THR A 43 10.74 0.51 -11.09
C THR A 43 11.30 0.82 -9.70
N LEU A 44 10.91 1.95 -9.12
CA LEU A 44 11.31 2.35 -7.77
C LEU A 44 10.90 1.30 -6.73
N LEU A 45 9.68 0.78 -6.79
CA LEU A 45 9.22 -0.26 -5.87
C LEU A 45 10.09 -1.53 -5.94
N PHE A 46 10.47 -1.96 -7.15
CA PHE A 46 11.39 -3.10 -7.32
C PHE A 46 12.80 -2.79 -6.79
N VAL A 47 13.34 -1.61 -7.10
CA VAL A 47 14.66 -1.18 -6.61
C VAL A 47 14.68 -1.11 -5.08
N LEU A 48 13.62 -0.61 -4.45
CA LEU A 48 13.49 -0.58 -2.99
C LEU A 48 13.46 -1.99 -2.39
N ALA A 49 12.73 -2.92 -2.99
CA ALA A 49 12.70 -4.32 -2.56
C ALA A 49 14.09 -4.97 -2.64
N GLU A 50 14.81 -4.76 -3.74
CA GLU A 50 16.19 -5.24 -3.91
C GLU A 50 17.15 -4.61 -2.88
N TYR A 51 17.08 -3.28 -2.72
CA TYR A 51 17.93 -2.55 -1.78
C TYR A 51 17.73 -2.98 -0.33
N LEU A 52 16.48 -3.24 0.06
CA LEU A 52 16.12 -3.69 1.41
C LEU A 52 16.28 -5.20 1.60
N GLY A 53 16.52 -5.97 0.54
CA GLY A 53 16.58 -7.43 0.59
C GLY A 53 15.25 -8.08 1.01
N ARG A 54 14.12 -7.48 0.65
CA ARG A 54 12.76 -7.95 1.01
C ARG A 54 11.94 -8.24 -0.25
N SER A 55 10.85 -8.98 -0.10
CA SER A 55 9.93 -9.20 -1.23
C SER A 55 9.22 -7.90 -1.61
N VAL A 56 8.88 -7.77 -2.89
CA VAL A 56 8.13 -6.63 -3.43
C VAL A 56 6.78 -6.46 -2.71
N ASP A 57 6.14 -7.56 -2.33
CA ASP A 57 4.86 -7.55 -1.59
C ASP A 57 4.98 -6.92 -0.22
N VAL A 58 6.05 -7.26 0.52
CA VAL A 58 6.30 -6.70 1.84
C VAL A 58 6.57 -5.20 1.75
N VAL A 59 7.37 -4.78 0.77
CA VAL A 59 7.64 -3.35 0.56
C VAL A 59 6.39 -2.60 0.10
N ALA A 60 5.54 -3.21 -0.74
CA ALA A 60 4.28 -2.62 -1.16
C ALA A 60 3.34 -2.38 0.03
N ALA A 61 3.21 -3.36 0.94
CA ALA A 61 2.44 -3.20 2.16
C ALA A 61 2.98 -2.07 3.05
N ASP A 62 4.30 -2.02 3.28
CA ASP A 62 4.95 -0.99 4.08
C ASP A 62 4.72 0.42 3.50
N VAL A 63 4.75 0.56 2.16
CA VAL A 63 4.49 1.83 1.47
C VAL A 63 3.04 2.30 1.68
N VAL A 64 2.07 1.40 1.51
CA VAL A 64 0.65 1.72 1.69
C VAL A 64 0.34 2.07 3.15
N GLU A 65 0.89 1.31 4.10
CA GLU A 65 0.75 1.58 5.54
C GLU A 65 1.36 2.94 5.91
N SER A 66 2.57 3.23 5.45
CA SER A 66 3.24 4.50 5.72
C SER A 66 2.47 5.70 5.16
N ALA A 67 1.89 5.55 3.96
CA ALA A 67 1.05 6.59 3.37
C ALA A 67 -0.26 6.80 4.13
N ALA A 68 -0.90 5.73 4.59
CA ALA A 68 -2.10 5.81 5.41
C ALA A 68 -1.81 6.51 6.76
N ALA A 69 -0.72 6.14 7.43
CA ALA A 69 -0.29 6.80 8.68
C ALA A 69 -0.06 8.29 8.48
N ARG A 70 0.62 8.67 7.39
CA ARG A 70 0.88 10.08 7.08
C ARG A 70 -0.36 10.89 6.74
N ARG A 71 -1.36 10.27 6.09
CA ARG A 71 -2.67 10.91 5.85
C ARG A 71 -3.42 11.11 7.17
N ALA A 72 -3.39 10.13 8.07
CA ALA A 72 -4.00 10.27 9.39
C ALA A 72 -3.39 11.41 10.21
N GLU A 73 -2.07 11.64 10.14
CA GLU A 73 -1.40 12.79 10.78
C GLU A 73 -1.84 14.15 10.22
N ILE A 74 -2.24 14.21 8.94
CA ILE A 74 -2.72 15.44 8.30
C ILE A 74 -4.17 15.72 8.68
N ASP A 75 -5.00 14.67 8.74
CA ASP A 75 -6.43 14.76 9.01
C ASP A 75 -6.73 14.95 10.52
N ASP A 76 -5.88 14.41 11.40
CA ASP A 76 -5.93 14.62 12.85
C ASP A 76 -4.57 15.14 13.34
N PRO A 77 -4.26 16.43 13.12
CA PRO A 77 -3.01 17.00 13.58
C PRO A 77 -2.93 16.87 15.11
N PRO A 78 -1.79 16.44 15.68
CA PRO A 78 -1.67 16.21 17.12
C PRO A 78 -2.15 17.45 17.85
N GLN A 79 -3.22 17.31 18.63
CA GLN A 79 -3.76 18.43 19.39
C GLN A 79 -2.65 18.97 20.28
N SER A 80 -2.18 20.17 19.96
CA SER A 80 -1.32 20.95 20.82
C SER A 80 -2.12 21.19 22.10
N HIS A 81 -1.92 20.31 23.08
CA HIS A 81 -2.39 20.50 24.44
C HIS A 81 -1.72 21.76 24.97
N ASP A 82 -2.43 22.86 24.81
CA ASP A 82 -2.59 23.98 25.73
C ASP A 82 -1.55 24.00 26.86
N LEU A 83 -0.33 24.43 26.54
CA LEU A 83 0.60 24.94 27.53
C LEU A 83 0.16 26.37 27.85
N ALA A 84 -0.94 26.50 28.59
CA ALA A 84 -1.25 27.72 29.30
C ALA A 84 -0.12 27.95 30.33
N PRO A 85 0.67 29.04 30.23
CA PRO A 85 1.49 29.45 31.35
C PRO A 85 0.58 30.08 32.41
N GLU A 86 0.94 29.80 33.66
CA GLU A 86 0.28 30.18 34.93
C GLU A 86 -0.16 31.64 35.04
#